data_AF-A0A9X0B3H6-F1
#
_entry.id   AF-A0A9X0B3H6-F1
#
_cell.length_a   1.000
_cell.length_b   1.000
_cell.length_c   1.000
_cell.angle_alpha   90.00
_cell.angle_beta   90.00
_cell.angle_gamma   90.00
#
_symmetry.space_group_name_H-M   'P 1'
#
loop_
_entity.id
_entity.type
_entity.pdbx_description
1 polymer ?
#
loop_
_entity_poly.entity_id
_entity_poly.type
_entity_poly.pdbx_seq_one_letter_code
_entity_poly.pdbx_strand_id
1 'polypeptide(L)'
;MEDFLPREYLFTPPVHSSPDSMDLSMPDISMLPRPKKTRRGKYDPERDYSAELRRRFHENPSGKRTSRACDRCKCRKLPCDGNPESCNNCVRQGTACNMTDTSTGQTHPRNIIRQLNRDIGKLQRQLREKDQQIHVLNEQIRNLLPYHQSPGAQLGTPCEYQPSQDRGIMRSDQGITPQQLERQTPYMSGQDLV
;
A
#
# COMPACT_ATOMS: atom_id res chain seq x y z
N MET A 1 0.47 -40.61 -66.40
CA MET A 1 -0.15 -40.30 -67.70
C MET A 1 -1.38 -41.17 -67.81
N GLU A 2 -2.61 -40.69 -67.75
CA GLU A 2 -3.14 -39.33 -67.83
C GLU A 2 -4.50 -39.27 -67.15
N ASP A 3 -4.85 -38.06 -66.75
CA ASP A 3 -6.16 -37.57 -66.36
C ASP A 3 -7.25 -37.88 -67.41
N PHE A 4 -8.49 -38.15 -66.98
CA PHE A 4 -9.70 -37.68 -67.68
C PHE A 4 -10.92 -37.72 -66.72
N LEU A 5 -11.54 -36.56 -66.56
CA LEU A 5 -12.55 -36.14 -65.56
C LEU A 5 -13.80 -37.05 -65.48
N PRO A 6 -14.56 -36.97 -64.36
CA PRO A 6 -15.91 -36.45 -64.55
C PRO A 6 -16.46 -35.54 -63.44
N ARG A 7 -17.07 -34.47 -63.93
CA ARG A 7 -18.33 -33.86 -63.47
C ARG A 7 -18.31 -33.21 -62.09
N GLU A 8 -18.11 -31.89 -62.13
CA GLU A 8 -18.45 -30.97 -61.07
C GLU A 8 -19.89 -31.20 -60.58
N TYR A 9 -20.01 -31.81 -59.41
CA TYR A 9 -21.19 -31.69 -58.58
C TYR A 9 -20.96 -30.44 -57.72
N LEU A 10 -21.63 -29.36 -58.09
CA LEU A 10 -21.86 -28.20 -57.23
C LEU A 10 -22.67 -28.68 -56.01
N PHE A 11 -21.96 -29.13 -54.97
CA PHE A 11 -22.53 -29.25 -53.64
C PHE A 11 -22.46 -27.86 -53.02
N THR A 12 -23.52 -27.07 -53.21
CA THR A 12 -23.70 -25.86 -52.41
C THR A 12 -23.74 -26.28 -50.94
N PRO A 13 -22.83 -25.78 -50.08
CA PRO A 13 -22.95 -26.03 -48.65
C PRO A 13 -24.27 -25.43 -48.18
N PRO A 14 -24.98 -26.05 -47.21
CA PRO A 14 -26.13 -25.41 -46.60
C PRO A 14 -25.64 -24.08 -46.02
N VAL A 15 -26.29 -22.99 -46.43
CA VAL A 15 -26.13 -21.69 -45.80
C VAL A 15 -26.31 -21.90 -44.31
N HIS A 16 -25.20 -21.80 -43.56
CA HIS A 16 -25.28 -21.55 -42.14
C HIS A 16 -25.96 -20.19 -42.03
N SER A 17 -27.27 -20.19 -41.82
CA SER A 17 -27.97 -19.06 -41.23
C SER A 17 -27.16 -18.70 -40.01
N SER A 18 -26.55 -17.51 -40.05
CA SER A 18 -25.97 -16.87 -38.89
C SER A 18 -26.90 -17.12 -37.71
N PRO A 19 -26.40 -17.56 -36.54
CA PRO A 19 -27.22 -17.47 -35.35
C PRO A 19 -27.45 -15.97 -35.18
N ASP A 20 -28.65 -15.54 -35.53
CA ASP A 20 -29.16 -14.23 -35.19
C ASP A 20 -28.75 -13.97 -33.74
N SER A 21 -28.06 -12.85 -33.59
CA SER A 21 -27.71 -12.19 -32.34
C SER A 21 -28.62 -12.63 -31.21
N MET A 22 -28.15 -13.59 -30.41
CA MET A 22 -28.66 -13.76 -29.06
C MET A 22 -28.18 -12.52 -28.33
N ASP A 23 -29.03 -11.48 -28.33
CA ASP A 23 -28.89 -10.32 -27.47
C ASP A 23 -28.78 -10.86 -26.04
N LEU A 24 -27.55 -11.07 -25.59
CA LEU A 24 -27.23 -11.30 -24.19
C LEU A 24 -27.30 -9.94 -23.48
N SER A 25 -28.47 -9.31 -23.54
CA SER A 25 -28.84 -8.28 -22.60
C SER A 25 -28.92 -8.98 -21.24
N MET A 26 -27.79 -9.00 -20.53
CA MET A 26 -27.74 -9.39 -19.13
C MET A 26 -28.88 -8.64 -18.41
N PRO A 27 -29.75 -9.35 -17.67
CA PRO A 27 -30.87 -8.70 -17.02
C PRO A 27 -30.32 -7.61 -16.10
N ASP A 28 -30.92 -6.42 -16.16
CA ASP A 28 -30.55 -5.29 -15.32
C ASP A 28 -30.69 -5.68 -13.84
N ILE A 29 -29.57 -6.10 -13.25
CA ILE A 29 -29.46 -6.61 -11.87
C ILE A 29 -29.92 -5.53 -10.87
N SER A 30 -30.00 -4.25 -11.30
CA SER A 30 -30.49 -3.16 -10.47
C SER A 30 -31.97 -3.28 -10.09
N MET A 31 -32.77 -4.04 -10.86
CA MET A 31 -34.20 -4.24 -10.65
C MET A 31 -34.55 -5.51 -9.86
N LEU A 32 -33.56 -6.36 -9.55
CA LEU A 32 -33.81 -7.56 -8.75
C LEU A 32 -34.07 -7.20 -7.27
N PRO A 33 -35.09 -7.80 -6.63
CA PRO A 33 -35.37 -7.56 -5.23
C PRO A 33 -34.15 -7.94 -4.39
N ARG A 34 -33.65 -6.98 -3.60
CA ARG A 34 -32.47 -7.20 -2.74
C ARG A 34 -32.70 -8.47 -1.90
N PRO A 35 -31.82 -9.47 -1.95
CA PRO A 35 -32.00 -10.71 -1.21
C PRO A 35 -32.18 -10.39 0.27
N LYS A 36 -33.28 -10.89 0.86
CA LYS A 36 -33.55 -10.72 2.28
C LYS A 36 -32.41 -11.38 3.05
N LYS A 37 -31.69 -10.59 3.86
CA LYS A 37 -30.61 -11.11 4.71
C LYS A 37 -31.24 -12.02 5.76
N THR A 38 -31.06 -13.33 5.60
CA THR A 38 -31.46 -14.30 6.62
C THR A 38 -30.66 -14.04 7.91
N ARG A 39 -31.26 -14.36 9.06
CA ARG A 39 -30.53 -14.25 10.34
C ARG A 39 -29.38 -15.26 10.28
N ARG A 40 -28.17 -14.81 10.63
CA ARG A 40 -26.99 -15.67 10.73
C ARG A 40 -27.27 -16.79 11.73
N GLY A 41 -26.95 -18.02 11.35
CA GLY A 41 -27.01 -19.19 12.22
C GLY A 41 -25.96 -19.11 13.34
N LYS A 42 -26.20 -19.85 14.43
CA LYS A 42 -25.33 -19.83 15.63
C LYS A 42 -23.87 -20.18 15.34
N TYR A 43 -23.63 -21.05 14.36
CA TYR A 43 -22.30 -21.57 14.03
C TYR A 43 -21.70 -20.99 12.75
N ASP A 44 -22.41 -20.10 12.06
CA ASP A 44 -21.84 -19.45 10.88
C ASP A 44 -20.65 -18.58 11.29
N PRO A 45 -19.57 -18.48 10.50
CA PRO A 45 -18.43 -17.62 10.79
C PRO A 45 -18.79 -16.13 10.74
N GLU A 46 -17.99 -15.29 11.43
CA GLU A 46 -18.22 -13.84 11.42
C GLU A 46 -18.02 -13.29 10.01
N ARG A 47 -18.92 -12.40 9.57
CA ARG A 47 -18.79 -11.75 8.27
C ARG A 47 -17.56 -10.85 8.25
N ASP A 48 -16.81 -10.88 7.15
CA ASP A 48 -15.77 -9.88 6.91
C ASP A 48 -16.39 -8.50 6.62
N TYR A 49 -16.37 -7.65 7.65
CA TYR A 49 -16.87 -6.28 7.56
C TYR A 49 -15.96 -5.38 6.71
N SER A 50 -14.65 -5.63 6.72
CA SER A 50 -13.69 -4.81 6.00
C SER A 50 -13.81 -5.00 4.49
N ALA A 51 -13.99 -6.24 4.01
CA ALA A 51 -14.27 -6.50 2.60
C ALA A 51 -15.56 -5.81 2.11
N GLU A 52 -16.61 -5.83 2.94
CA GLU A 52 -17.87 -5.15 2.63
C GLU A 52 -17.70 -3.63 2.50
N LEU A 53 -16.90 -3.00 3.36
CA LEU A 53 -16.61 -1.57 3.29
C LEU A 53 -15.73 -1.20 2.12
N ARG A 54 -14.68 -1.99 1.83
CA ARG A 54 -13.85 -1.82 0.63
C ARG A 54 -14.70 -1.80 -0.63
N ARG A 55 -15.67 -2.72 -0.76
CA ARG A 55 -16.60 -2.74 -1.91
C ARG A 55 -17.45 -1.47 -1.97
N ARG A 56 -18.03 -1.03 -0.85
CA ARG A 56 -18.86 0.18 -0.79
C ARG A 56 -18.11 1.45 -1.15
N PHE A 57 -16.85 1.57 -0.72
CA PHE A 57 -16.01 2.72 -1.07
C PHE A 57 -15.62 2.70 -2.56
N HIS A 58 -15.43 1.52 -3.14
CA HIS A 58 -15.18 1.38 -4.58
C HIS A 58 -16.42 1.73 -5.42
N GLU A 59 -17.60 1.28 -5.01
CA GLU A 59 -18.87 1.57 -5.69
C GLU A 59 -19.29 3.06 -5.57
N ASN A 60 -18.97 3.71 -4.44
CA ASN A 60 -19.37 5.10 -4.17
C ASN A 60 -18.19 5.95 -3.64
N PRO A 61 -17.23 6.32 -4.50
CA PRO A 61 -16.04 7.06 -4.09
C PRO A 61 -16.33 8.52 -3.68
N SER A 62 -17.46 9.09 -4.15
CA SER A 62 -17.86 10.48 -3.85
C SER A 62 -18.44 10.69 -2.44
N GLY A 63 -18.53 9.66 -1.61
CA GLY A 63 -18.99 9.73 -0.22
C GLY A 63 -17.97 10.38 0.72
N LYS A 64 -17.71 11.68 0.56
CA LYS A 64 -16.61 12.46 1.20
C LYS A 64 -16.65 12.60 2.74
N ARG A 65 -17.51 11.88 3.46
CA ARG A 65 -17.56 11.96 4.93
C ARG A 65 -16.71 10.86 5.55
N THR A 66 -15.50 11.21 5.97
CA THR A 66 -14.59 10.34 6.73
C THR A 66 -15.10 10.14 8.16
N SER A 67 -16.06 9.24 8.33
CA SER A 67 -16.46 8.80 9.67
C SER A 67 -15.31 8.04 10.34
N ARG A 68 -14.87 8.50 11.51
CA ARG A 68 -13.80 7.90 12.36
C ARG A 68 -14.17 6.54 12.99
N ALA A 69 -15.37 6.04 12.69
CA ALA A 69 -15.86 4.75 13.17
C ALA A 69 -15.09 3.58 12.54
N CYS A 70 -14.98 2.46 13.27
CA CYS A 70 -14.41 1.23 12.73
C CYS A 70 -15.37 0.51 11.77
N ASP A 71 -14.84 -0.45 11.03
CA ASP A 71 -15.56 -1.13 9.95
C ASP A 71 -16.81 -1.86 10.46
N ARG A 72 -16.69 -2.61 11.57
CA ARG A 72 -17.82 -3.30 12.19
C ARG A 72 -18.93 -2.34 12.62
N CYS A 73 -18.58 -1.23 13.27
CA CYS A 73 -19.55 -0.23 13.69
C CYS A 73 -20.23 0.46 12.50
N LYS A 74 -19.50 0.72 11.41
CA LYS A 74 -20.08 1.24 10.16
C LYS A 74 -21.07 0.26 9.55
N CYS A 75 -20.70 -1.01 9.39
CA CYS A 75 -21.58 -2.02 8.79
C CYS A 75 -22.83 -2.30 9.62
N ARG A 76 -22.70 -2.34 10.96
CA ARG A 76 -23.81 -2.62 11.88
C ARG A 76 -24.57 -1.38 12.34
N LYS A 77 -24.14 -0.18 11.93
CA LYS A 77 -24.69 1.11 12.36
C LYS A 77 -24.72 1.24 13.89
N LEU A 78 -23.64 0.83 14.55
CA LEU A 78 -23.46 0.95 16.00
C LEU A 78 -22.65 2.22 16.33
N PRO A 79 -22.84 2.82 17.52
CA PRO A 79 -21.96 3.87 17.99
C PRO A 79 -20.52 3.35 18.12
N CYS A 80 -19.54 4.20 17.83
CA CYS A 80 -18.13 3.86 17.93
C CYS A 80 -17.42 4.88 18.82
N ASP A 81 -16.91 4.42 19.96
CA ASP A 81 -16.26 5.28 20.97
C ASP A 81 -14.92 5.86 20.47
N GLY A 82 -14.32 5.23 19.47
CA GLY A 82 -13.17 5.78 18.77
C GLY A 82 -11.82 5.57 19.46
N ASN A 83 -11.77 4.84 20.58
CA ASN A 83 -10.55 4.47 21.32
C ASN A 83 -9.37 4.04 20.42
N PRO A 84 -8.12 4.42 20.74
CA PRO A 84 -6.97 4.17 19.89
C PRO A 84 -6.57 2.69 19.78
N GLU A 85 -6.81 1.89 20.82
CA GLU A 85 -6.56 0.44 20.77
C GLU A 85 -7.64 -0.30 19.99
N SER A 86 -8.88 -0.20 20.47
CA SER A 86 -10.06 -0.85 19.93
C SER A 86 -11.29 -0.20 20.55
N CYS A 87 -12.38 -0.03 19.79
CA CYS A 87 -13.62 0.50 20.36
C CYS A 87 -14.25 -0.51 21.33
N ASN A 88 -15.02 -0.04 22.32
CA ASN A 88 -15.55 -0.91 23.37
C ASN A 88 -16.46 -2.00 22.79
N ASN A 89 -17.21 -1.69 21.73
CA ASN A 89 -18.07 -2.65 21.05
C ASN A 89 -17.31 -3.81 20.39
N CYS A 90 -16.11 -3.56 19.85
CA CYS A 90 -15.25 -4.61 19.30
C CYS A 90 -14.59 -5.43 20.41
N VAL A 91 -14.13 -4.75 21.48
CA VAL A 91 -13.54 -5.42 22.66
C VAL A 91 -14.53 -6.36 23.32
N ARG A 92 -15.76 -5.90 23.60
CA ARG A 92 -16.81 -6.72 24.23
C ARG A 92 -17.18 -7.96 23.41
N GLN A 93 -17.06 -7.88 22.08
CA GLN A 93 -17.35 -9.01 21.21
C GLN A 93 -16.13 -9.93 21.00
N GLY A 94 -14.92 -9.51 21.41
CA GLY A 94 -13.70 -10.24 21.11
C GLY A 94 -13.36 -10.27 19.60
N THR A 95 -13.81 -9.28 18.83
CA THR A 95 -13.58 -9.21 17.38
C THR A 95 -12.53 -8.16 17.04
N ALA A 96 -11.79 -8.37 15.94
CA ALA A 96 -10.82 -7.40 15.45
C ALA A 96 -11.47 -6.04 15.13
N CYS A 97 -10.78 -4.95 15.53
CA CYS A 97 -11.20 -3.58 15.26
C CYS A 97 -10.39 -3.04 14.09
N ASN A 98 -10.96 -3.14 12.89
CA ASN A 98 -10.32 -2.68 11.66
C ASN A 98 -10.90 -1.34 11.21
N MET A 99 -10.07 -0.55 10.55
CA MET A 99 -10.45 0.67 9.85
C MET A 99 -9.97 0.58 8.42
N THR A 100 -10.93 0.69 7.50
CA THR A 100 -10.64 0.85 6.08
C THR A 100 -10.57 2.33 5.75
N ASP A 101 -9.44 2.75 5.19
CA ASP A 101 -9.23 4.10 4.71
C ASP A 101 -9.94 4.31 3.36
N THR A 102 -10.63 5.45 3.23
CA THR A 102 -11.48 5.77 2.08
C THR A 102 -10.69 6.19 0.85
N SER A 103 -9.51 6.79 1.03
CA SER A 103 -8.67 7.24 -0.09
C SER A 103 -7.82 6.10 -0.66
N THR A 104 -7.26 5.27 0.22
CA THR A 104 -6.35 4.18 -0.18
C THR A 104 -7.06 2.84 -0.37
N GLY A 105 -8.26 2.67 0.18
CA GLY A 105 -8.99 1.40 0.18
C GLY A 105 -8.32 0.30 1.02
N GLN A 106 -7.26 0.63 1.75
CA GLN A 106 -6.52 -0.31 2.58
C GLN A 106 -7.20 -0.47 3.94
N THR A 107 -7.19 -1.71 4.44
CA THR A 107 -7.71 -2.04 5.77
C THR A 107 -6.55 -2.23 6.73
N HIS A 108 -6.56 -1.49 7.82
CA HIS A 108 -5.58 -1.62 8.89
C HIS A 108 -6.26 -1.84 10.24
N PRO A 109 -5.61 -2.55 11.18
CA PRO A 109 -6.10 -2.61 12.55
C PRO A 109 -6.00 -1.22 13.19
N ARG A 110 -6.94 -0.88 14.04
CA ARG A 110 -7.05 0.47 14.62
C ARG A 110 -5.81 0.89 15.41
N ASN A 111 -5.18 -0.05 16.08
CA ASN A 111 -3.99 0.16 16.90
C ASN A 111 -2.68 0.26 16.09
N ILE A 112 -2.72 0.21 14.75
CA ILE A 112 -1.52 0.19 13.91
C ILE A 112 -0.59 1.37 14.20
N ILE A 113 -1.12 2.59 14.36
CA ILE A 113 -0.31 3.79 14.61
C ILE A 113 0.49 3.63 15.91
N ARG A 114 -0.11 3.08 16.95
CA ARG A 114 0.57 2.88 18.23
C ARG A 114 1.60 1.76 18.15
N GLN A 115 1.29 0.70 17.42
CA GLN A 115 2.26 -0.37 17.15
C GLN A 115 3.48 0.20 16.41
N LEU A 116 3.26 0.93 15.33
CA LEU A 116 4.32 1.59 14.57
C LEU A 116 5.16 2.53 15.44
N ASN A 117 4.53 3.35 16.30
CA ASN A 117 5.27 4.22 17.21
C ASN A 117 6.14 3.44 18.21
N ARG A 118 5.65 2.30 18.74
CA ARG A 118 6.45 1.43 19.62
C ARG A 118 7.64 0.82 18.86
N ASP A 119 7.40 0.36 17.64
CA ASP A 119 8.41 -0.27 16.81
C ASP A 119 9.48 0.75 16.40
N ILE A 120 9.09 1.96 16.00
CA ILE A 120 10.01 3.08 15.74
C ILE A 120 10.88 3.36 16.97
N GLY A 121 10.28 3.49 18.17
CA GLY A 121 11.03 3.74 19.39
C GLY A 121 12.00 2.61 19.76
N LYS A 122 11.61 1.35 19.52
CA LYS A 122 12.47 0.17 19.70
C LYS A 122 13.65 0.21 18.73
N LEU A 123 13.38 0.39 17.44
CA LEU A 123 14.40 0.43 16.39
C LEU A 123 15.39 1.58 16.62
N GLN A 124 14.89 2.78 16.94
CA GLN A 124 15.74 3.92 17.26
C GLN A 124 16.65 3.67 18.47
N ARG A 125 16.17 2.95 19.50
CA ARG A 125 17.01 2.55 20.63
C ARG A 125 18.11 1.59 20.22
N GLN A 126 17.77 0.58 19.41
CA GLN A 126 18.74 -0.39 18.91
C GLN A 126 19.80 0.25 18.01
N LEU A 127 19.43 1.25 17.20
CA LEU A 127 20.38 2.02 16.41
C LEU A 127 21.36 2.78 17.30
N ARG A 128 20.86 3.53 18.30
CA ARG A 128 21.74 4.26 19.23
C ARG A 128 22.69 3.34 19.98
N GLU A 129 22.23 2.17 20.42
CA GLU A 129 23.07 1.17 21.08
C GLU A 129 24.18 0.66 20.16
N LYS A 130 23.84 0.34 18.90
CA LYS A 130 24.81 -0.08 17.88
C LYS A 130 25.80 1.02 17.55
N ASP A 131 25.36 2.27 17.43
CA ASP A 131 26.22 3.42 17.17
C ASP A 131 27.21 3.65 18.32
N GLN A 132 26.75 3.52 19.56
CA GLN A 132 27.61 3.55 20.74
C GLN A 132 28.63 2.40 20.74
N GLN A 133 28.19 1.19 20.41
CA GLN A 133 29.08 0.04 20.30
C GLN A 133 30.16 0.25 19.22
N ILE A 134 29.77 0.77 18.05
CA ILE A 134 30.69 1.11 16.97
C ILE A 134 31.67 2.21 17.43
N HIS A 135 31.19 3.23 18.13
CA HIS A 135 32.04 4.30 18.66
C HIS A 135 33.11 3.74 19.61
N VAL A 136 32.71 2.91 20.57
CA VAL A 136 33.62 2.28 21.54
C VAL A 136 34.63 1.38 20.82
N LEU A 137 34.19 0.55 19.88
CA LEU A 137 35.09 -0.32 19.11
C LEU A 137 36.09 0.48 18.26
N ASN A 138 35.65 1.56 17.62
CA ASN A 138 36.54 2.44 16.85
C ASN A 138 37.58 3.14 17.73
N GLU A 139 37.20 3.54 18.95
CA GLU A 139 38.14 4.08 19.93
C GLU A 139 39.18 3.03 20.35
N GLN A 140 38.74 1.79 20.61
CA GLN A 140 39.63 0.67 20.91
C GLN A 140 40.60 0.39 19.75
N ILE A 141 40.13 0.37 18.50
CA ILE A 141 40.98 0.17 17.32
C ILE A 141 42.04 1.26 17.23
N ARG A 142 41.67 2.54 17.43
CA ARG A 142 42.62 3.65 17.43
C ARG A 142 43.69 3.49 18.51
N ASN A 143 43.30 3.04 19.70
CA ASN A 143 44.24 2.84 20.82
C ASN A 143 45.17 1.63 20.60
N LEU A 144 44.72 0.59 19.89
CA LEU A 144 45.49 -0.61 19.57
C LEU A 144 46.41 -0.46 18.35
N LEU A 145 46.26 0.61 17.56
CA LEU A 145 47.14 0.95 16.43
C LEU A 145 47.84 2.31 16.67
N PRO A 146 48.85 2.40 17.56
CA PRO A 146 49.48 3.67 17.91
C PRO A 146 50.25 4.35 16.75
N TYR A 147 50.45 3.69 15.61
CA TYR A 147 51.48 4.07 14.63
C TYR A 147 51.04 4.28 13.17
N HIS A 148 49.77 4.58 12.89
CA HIS A 148 49.36 4.99 11.53
C HIS A 148 48.90 6.44 11.40
N GLN A 149 49.55 7.36 12.14
CA GLN A 149 49.75 8.72 11.65
C GLN A 149 51.25 8.94 11.44
N SER A 150 51.75 8.45 10.30
CA SER A 150 52.98 8.99 9.72
C SER A 150 52.61 10.24 8.92
N PRO A 151 53.04 11.46 9.31
CA PRO A 151 53.06 12.58 8.41
C PRO A 151 54.26 12.39 7.47
N GLY A 152 54.06 11.72 6.34
CA GLY A 152 55.06 11.60 5.29
C GLY A 152 55.44 10.17 4.95
N ALA A 153 54.66 9.55 4.08
CA ALA A 153 55.18 8.56 3.14
C ALA A 153 54.52 8.86 1.78
N GLN A 154 55.11 9.79 1.06
CA GLN A 154 55.02 9.80 -0.40
C GLN A 154 55.65 8.50 -0.86
N LEU A 155 54.87 7.49 -1.25
CA LEU A 155 55.32 6.37 -2.08
C LEU A 155 54.08 5.59 -2.51
N GLY A 156 53.79 5.65 -3.81
CA GLY A 156 52.67 4.96 -4.44
C GLY A 156 51.81 5.92 -5.23
N THR A 157 52.31 6.28 -6.40
CA THR A 157 51.51 6.68 -7.56
C THR A 157 50.11 6.06 -7.54
N PRO A 158 49.03 6.81 -7.83
CA PRO A 158 47.74 6.20 -8.11
C PRO A 158 47.94 5.26 -9.29
N CYS A 159 47.63 3.97 -9.11
CA CYS A 159 47.29 3.16 -10.28
C CYS A 159 46.04 3.80 -10.85
N GLU A 160 46.22 4.50 -11.96
CA GLU A 160 45.17 5.08 -12.78
C GLU A 160 44.33 3.91 -13.31
N TYR A 161 43.36 3.46 -12.52
CA TYR A 161 42.24 2.68 -13.05
C TYR A 161 41.42 3.65 -13.89
N GLN A 162 41.67 3.64 -15.20
CA GLN A 162 40.78 4.26 -16.16
C GLN A 162 39.53 3.37 -16.28
N PRO A 163 38.35 3.82 -15.83
CA PRO A 163 37.12 3.13 -16.17
C PRO A 163 36.88 3.41 -17.65
N SER A 164 36.92 2.37 -18.46
CA SER A 164 36.42 2.37 -19.84
C SER A 164 35.05 3.05 -19.87
N GLN A 165 34.93 4.05 -20.74
CA GLN A 165 33.75 4.87 -20.94
C GLN A 165 32.51 4.00 -21.17
N ASP A 166 31.69 3.82 -20.14
CA ASP A 166 30.30 3.40 -20.33
C ASP A 166 29.45 4.66 -20.38
N ARG A 167 28.92 4.94 -21.58
CA ARG A 167 27.99 6.04 -21.82
C ARG A 167 26.68 5.74 -21.11
N GLY A 168 26.38 6.42 -20.01
CA GLY A 168 25.02 6.34 -19.48
C GLY A 168 24.74 7.12 -18.20
N ILE A 169 23.97 8.20 -18.35
CA ILE A 169 23.10 8.84 -17.35
C ILE A 169 23.77 9.91 -16.45
N MET A 170 23.63 11.16 -16.91
CA MET A 170 23.74 12.37 -16.09
C MET A 170 22.75 12.30 -14.92
N ARG A 171 23.22 12.07 -13.70
CA ARG A 171 22.46 12.41 -12.48
C ARG A 171 22.90 13.79 -12.04
N SER A 172 22.02 14.77 -12.25
CA SER A 172 22.16 16.12 -11.72
C SER A 172 21.93 16.11 -10.21
N ASP A 173 23.01 16.04 -9.43
CA ASP A 173 23.02 16.39 -8.01
C ASP A 173 22.92 17.92 -7.86
N GLN A 174 21.69 18.42 -7.85
CA GLN A 174 21.37 19.72 -7.26
C GLN A 174 21.10 19.46 -5.77
N GLY A 175 22.16 19.49 -4.96
CA GLY A 175 22.05 19.46 -3.51
C GLY A 175 21.28 20.69 -3.02
N ILE A 176 20.11 20.47 -2.43
CA ILE A 176 19.31 21.51 -1.79
C ILE A 176 20.06 21.98 -0.55
N THR A 177 20.42 23.26 -0.51
CA THR A 177 21.06 23.87 0.67
C THR A 177 20.06 23.99 1.84
N PRO A 178 20.51 23.91 3.11
CA PRO A 178 19.63 24.01 4.28
C PRO A 178 18.77 25.28 4.35
N GLN A 179 19.12 26.35 3.63
CA GLN A 179 18.40 27.63 3.62
C GLN A 179 17.16 27.64 2.70
N GLN A 180 16.96 26.64 1.85
CA GLN A 180 15.80 26.59 0.93
C GLN A 180 14.57 25.86 1.50
N LEU A 181 14.70 25.16 2.63
CA LEU A 181 13.57 24.41 3.21
C LEU A 181 12.60 25.31 4.01
N GLU A 182 13.01 26.52 4.39
CA GLU A 182 12.15 27.47 5.14
C GLU A 182 11.11 28.22 4.30
N ARG A 183 11.07 28.02 2.97
CA ARG A 183 10.08 28.69 2.10
C ARG A 183 8.87 27.84 1.70
N GLN A 184 8.76 26.59 2.14
CA GLN A 184 7.68 25.68 1.71
C GLN A 184 6.70 25.24 2.81
N THR A 185 6.75 25.83 4.01
CA THR A 185 5.65 25.69 4.96
C THR A 185 4.71 26.89 4.83
N PRO A 186 3.51 26.76 4.24
CA PRO A 186 2.43 27.66 4.58
C PRO A 186 2.02 27.31 6.02
N TYR A 187 2.66 27.99 6.96
CA TYR A 187 2.15 28.15 8.31
C TYR A 187 0.80 28.88 8.17
N MET A 188 -0.29 28.12 8.24
CA MET A 188 -1.62 28.71 8.40
C MET A 188 -1.66 29.32 9.80
N SER A 189 -1.36 30.61 9.86
CA SER A 189 -1.51 31.46 11.03
C SER A 189 -2.95 31.41 11.51
N GLY A 190 -3.13 30.93 12.75
CA GLY A 190 -4.37 31.12 13.49
C GLY A 190 -4.51 32.57 13.93
N GLN A 191 -5.46 33.27 13.31
CA GLN A 191 -6.13 34.51 13.69
C GLN A 191 -7.51 34.36 12.99
N ASP A 192 -8.69 34.37 13.61
CA ASP A 192 -9.22 35.20 14.68
C ASP A 192 -10.32 34.46 15.46
N LEU A 193 -10.38 34.68 16.76
CA LEU A 193 -11.52 34.38 17.62
C LEU A 193 -11.74 35.64 18.48
N VAL A 194 -12.72 36.44 18.07
CA VAL A 194 -13.46 37.39 18.91
C VAL A 194 -14.93 37.05 18.73
#